data_AF-A0A559QRX4-F1
#
_entry.id   AF-A0A559QRX4-F1
#
_cell.length_a   1.000
_cell.length_b   1.000
_cell.length_c   1.000
_cell.angle_alpha   90.00
_cell.angle_beta   90.00
_cell.angle_gamma   90.00
#
_symmetry.space_group_name_H-M   'P 1'
#
loop_
_entity.id
_entity.type
_entity.pdbx_description
1 polymer ?
#
loop_
_entity_poly.entity_id
_entity_poly.type
_entity_poly.pdbx_seq_one_letter_code
_entity_poly.pdbx_strand_id
1 'polypeptide(L)' 'MAGLKVRCISTKPYLEELPDGSLIQGQFSGEMISLTLNKVYDVLEEDDGYYRVVDNTDEDYLYPKTMFEVVNS' A
#
# COMPACT_ATOMS: atom_id res chain seq x y z
N MET A 1 -19.92 -0.83 -12.16
CA MET A 1 -18.79 -1.76 -11.96
C MET A 1 -18.31 -1.51 -10.54
N ALA A 2 -18.33 -2.51 -9.67
CA ALA A 2 -17.90 -2.34 -8.29
C ALA A 2 -16.37 -2.15 -8.29
N GLY A 3 -15.89 -0.96 -7.97
CA GLY A 3 -14.45 -0.72 -7.79
C GLY A 3 -13.93 -1.57 -6.64
N LEU A 4 -12.76 -2.17 -6.82
CA LEU A 4 -12.09 -2.94 -5.77
C LEU A 4 -11.70 -1.98 -4.64
N LYS A 5 -12.05 -2.33 -3.40
CA LYS A 5 -11.67 -1.58 -2.22
C LYS A 5 -10.70 -2.39 -1.38
N VAL A 6 -9.66 -1.73 -0.88
CA VAL A 6 -8.62 -2.38 -0.09
C VAL A 6 -8.39 -1.61 1.20
N ARG A 7 -8.22 -2.33 2.30
CA ARG A 7 -7.92 -1.75 3.61
C ARG A 7 -6.42 -1.79 3.84
N CYS A 8 -5.81 -0.66 4.15
CA CYS A 8 -4.40 -0.59 4.50
C CYS A 8 -4.15 -1.35 5.83
N ILE A 9 -3.29 -2.36 5.78
CA ILE A 9 -2.85 -3.15 6.95
C ILE A 9 -1.38 -2.91 7.30
N SER A 10 -0.65 -2.18 6.46
CA SER A 10 0.72 -1.76 6.71
C SER A 10 0.94 -0.34 6.19
N THR A 11 1.42 0.55 7.06
CA THR A 11 1.91 1.89 6.72
C THR A 11 3.44 1.94 6.76
N LYS A 12 4.10 0.79 6.57
CA LYS A 12 5.56 0.69 6.49
C LYS A 12 5.92 0.66 5.00
N PRO A 13 6.26 1.82 4.40
CA PRO A 13 6.27 2.00 2.96
C PRO A 13 7.46 1.34 2.26
N TYR A 14 8.53 1.05 3.00
CA TYR A 14 9.75 0.53 2.43
C TYR A 14 10.22 -0.68 3.23
N LEU A 15 10.19 -1.82 2.55
CA LEU A 15 11.10 -2.91 2.87
C LEU A 15 12.39 -2.62 2.10
N GLU A 16 13.49 -2.35 2.80
CA GLU A 16 14.80 -2.30 2.16
C GLU A 16 15.26 -3.74 1.92
N GLU A 17 15.54 -4.07 0.66
CA GLU A 17 16.13 -5.36 0.32
C GLU A 17 17.64 -5.29 0.57
N LEU A 18 18.11 -6.11 1.50
CA LEU A 18 19.52 -6.29 1.76
C LEU A 18 20.17 -7.08 0.60
N PRO A 19 21.51 -7.00 0.44
CA PRO A 19 22.22 -7.70 -0.64
C PRO A 19 22.07 -9.22 -0.65
N ASP A 20 21.61 -9.81 0.45
CA ASP A 20 21.31 -11.23 0.60
C ASP A 20 19.84 -11.59 0.24
N GLY A 21 19.06 -10.61 -0.22
CA GLY A 21 17.65 -10.74 -0.56
C GLY A 21 16.70 -10.68 0.65
N SER A 22 17.21 -10.39 1.85
CA SER A 22 16.36 -10.24 3.04
C SER A 22 15.73 -8.84 3.09
N LEU A 23 14.43 -8.78 3.37
CA LEU A 23 13.66 -7.54 3.42
C LEU A 23 13.63 -7.03 4.86
N ILE A 24 14.26 -5.87 5.12
CA ILE A 24 14.20 -5.20 6.42
C ILE A 24 13.23 -4.03 6.39
N GLN A 25 12.64 -3.68 7.54
CA GLN A 25 11.90 -2.42 7.64
C GLN A 25 12.85 -1.25 7.40
N GLY A 26 12.61 -0.48 6.33
CA GLY A 26 13.36 0.73 6.04
C GLY A 26 13.28 1.71 7.20
N GLN A 27 14.42 2.30 7.55
CA GLN A 27 14.55 3.22 8.68
C GLN A 27 14.00 4.61 8.32
N PHE A 28 12.73 4.70 7.93
CA PHE A 28 12.07 5.98 7.70
C PHE A 28 11.45 6.48 9.01
N SER A 29 12.01 7.55 9.56
CA SER A 29 11.50 8.21 10.78
C SER A 29 10.37 9.21 10.50
N GLY A 30 9.96 9.36 9.23
CA GLY A 30 8.83 10.21 8.87
C GLY A 30 7.50 9.46 8.99
N GLU A 31 6.43 10.18 9.31
CA GLU A 31 5.09 9.62 9.26
C GLU A 31 4.69 9.40 7.79
N MET A 32 4.24 8.19 7.47
CA MET A 32 3.66 7.92 6.15
C MET A 32 2.36 8.71 6.03
N ILE A 33 2.40 9.86 5.36
CA ILE A 33 1.23 10.74 5.19
C ILE A 33 0.26 10.20 4.13
N SER A 34 0.79 9.45 3.15
CA SER A 34 0.04 8.94 2.00
C SER A 34 -0.97 7.85 2.38
N LEU A 35 -0.60 6.92 3.28
CA LEU A 35 -1.48 5.84 3.74
C LEU A 35 -1.71 5.88 5.25
N THR A 36 -2.95 5.63 5.66
CA THR A 36 -3.39 5.53 7.04
C THR A 36 -3.77 4.10 7.35
N LEU A 37 -3.22 3.56 8.44
CA LEU A 37 -3.49 2.20 8.87
C LEU A 37 -4.99 2.02 9.12
N ASN A 38 -5.54 0.89 8.69
CA ASN A 38 -6.94 0.49 8.81
C ASN A 38 -7.93 1.36 7.99
N LYS A 39 -7.45 2.33 7.21
CA LYS A 39 -8.29 3.08 6.25
C LYS A 39 -8.53 2.26 4.98
N VAL A 40 -9.72 2.39 4.42
CA VAL A 40 -10.11 1.78 3.14
C VAL A 40 -9.85 2.77 2.01
N TYR A 41 -9.26 2.27 0.95
CA TYR A 41 -8.93 3.02 -0.25
C TYR A 41 -9.53 2.39 -1.49
N ASP A 42 -9.75 3.21 -2.51
CA ASP A 42 -10.23 2.79 -3.82
C ASP A 42 -9.05 2.38 -4.71
N VAL A 43 -9.15 1.18 -5.29
CA VAL A 43 -8.18 0.68 -6.26
C VAL A 43 -8.66 1.05 -7.67
N LEU A 44 -7.80 1.75 -8.40
CA LEU A 44 -8.04 2.10 -9.80
C LEU A 44 -7.70 0.93 -10.72
N GLU A 45 -6.53 0.31 -10.47
CA GLU A 45 -5.98 -0.76 -11.30
C GLU A 45 -5.26 -1.78 -10.41
N GLU A 46 -5.28 -3.04 -10.85
CA GLU A 46 -4.52 -4.13 -10.24
C GLU A 46 -3.45 -4.58 -11.24
N ASP A 47 -2.19 -4.58 -10.80
CA ASP A 47 -1.05 -5.09 -11.59
C ASP A 47 -0.37 -6.25 -10.84
N ASP A 48 0.63 -6.89 -11.45
CA ASP A 48 1.24 -8.13 -10.93
C ASP A 48 1.99 -7.85 -9.61
N GLY A 49 1.31 -8.09 -8.48
CA GLY A 49 1.82 -7.83 -7.13
C GLY A 49 1.57 -6.42 -6.57
N TYR A 50 0.96 -5.51 -7.34
CA TYR A 50 0.70 -4.12 -6.92
C TYR A 50 -0.77 -3.69 -7.10
N TYR A 51 -1.19 -2.75 -6.26
CA TYR A 51 -2.44 -2.01 -6.38
C TYR A 51 -2.14 -0.55 -6.72
N ARG A 52 -2.82 -0.02 -7.73
CA ARG A 52 -2.87 1.42 -7.98
C ARG A 52 -3.98 2.02 -7.14
N VAL A 53 -3.61 2.75 -6.10
CA VAL A 53 -4.53 3.23 -5.06
C VAL A 53 -4.51 4.75 -5.02
N VAL A 54 -5.69 5.38 -4.94
CA VAL A 54 -5.80 6.81 -4.63
C VAL A 54 -5.58 6.98 -3.13
N ASP A 55 -4.51 7.66 -2.75
CA ASP A 55 -4.09 7.75 -1.34
C ASP A 55 -4.61 9.04 -0.65
N ASN A 56 -4.11 9.38 0.54
CA ASN A 56 -4.55 10.57 1.28
C ASN A 56 -4.19 11.91 0.63
N THR A 57 -3.29 11.94 -0.34
CA THR A 57 -2.92 13.15 -1.09
C THR A 57 -3.81 13.38 -2.32
N ASP A 58 -4.87 12.56 -2.49
CA ASP A 58 -5.75 12.54 -3.66
C ASP A 58 -5.01 12.24 -4.98
N GLU A 59 -3.80 11.69 -4.88
CA GLU A 59 -3.00 11.22 -6.01
C GLU A 59 -3.00 9.68 -6.05
N ASP A 60 -2.79 9.12 -7.24
CA ASP A 60 -2.71 7.68 -7.44
C ASP A 60 -1.25 7.20 -7.51
N TYR A 61 -0.93 6.20 -6.69
CA TYR A 61 0.38 5.56 -6.66
C TYR A 61 0.25 4.03 -6.64
N LEU A 62 1.34 3.34 -7.03
CA LEU A 62 1.44 1.90 -6.95
C LEU A 62 1.96 1.49 -5.57
N TYR A 63 1.19 0.66 -4.88
CA TYR A 63 1.55 0.09 -3.61
C TYR A 63 1.53 -1.44 -3.66
N PRO A 64 2.46 -2.13 -2.96
CA PRO A 64 2.44 -3.59 -2.90
C PRO A 64 1.11 -4.11 -2.35
N LYS A 65 0.54 -5.15 -2.97
CA LYS A 65 -0.69 -5.79 -2.48
C LYS A 65 -0.57 -6.27 -1.04
N THR A 66 0.65 -6.64 -0.61
CA THR A 66 0.97 -7.08 0.76
C THR A 66 0.72 -6.00 1.83
N MET A 67 0.61 -4.73 1.45
CA MET A 67 0.27 -3.63 2.36
C MET A 67 -1.24 -3.52 2.62
N PHE A 68 -2.07 -4.28 1.91
CA PHE A 68 -3.52 -4.18 2.01
C PHE A 68 -4.22 -5.54 2.15
N GLU A 69 -5.46 -5.46 2.63
CA GLU A 69 -6.41 -6.55 2.63
C GLU A 69 -7.61 -6.17 1.75
N VAL A 70 -8.03 -7.06 0.85
CA VAL A 70 -9.21 -6.82 0.00
C VAL A 70 -10.47 -6.81 0.85
N VAL A 71 -11.25 -5.74 0.75
CA VAL A 71 -12.53 -5.59 1.44
C VAL A 71 -13.63 -6.06 0.49
N ASN A 72 -14.01 -7.33 0.58
CA ASN A 72 -15.22 -7.80 -0.08
C ASN A 72 -16.45 -7.18 0.59
N SER A 73 -17.33 -6.59 -0.21
CA SER A 73 -18.66 -6.11 0.23
C SER A 73 -19.71 -7.22 0.11
#